data_AF-A0A8T7CZZ6-F1
#
_entry.id   AF-A0A8T7CZZ6-F1
#
_cell.length_a   1.000
_cell.length_b   1.000
_cell.length_c   1.000
_cell.angle_alpha   90.00
_cell.angle_beta   90.00
_cell.angle_gamma   90.00
#
_symmetry.space_group_name_H-M   'P 1'
#
loop_
_entity.id
_entity.type
_entity.pdbx_description
1 polymer ?
#
loop_
_entity_poly.entity_id
_entity_poly.type
_entity_poly.pdbx_seq_one_letter_code
_entity_poly.pdbx_strand_id
1 'polypeptide(L)'
;MGFGGIGPGSLILILVIVILLFGTKKLRNVGGDLGGALRSFRKSMKEGEDEAKGEDTATLAKKDSDAIDAEVVEEEKEKDKG
;
A
#
# COMPACT_ATOMS: atom_id res chain seq x y z
N MET A 1 28.88 -16.08 1.21
CA MET A 1 29.01 -14.62 1.29
C MET A 1 27.77 -14.00 0.63
N GLY A 2 26.60 -14.16 1.26
CA GLY A 2 25.32 -13.80 0.66
C GLY A 2 24.91 -12.39 1.10
N PHE A 3 24.43 -11.57 0.16
CA PHE A 3 23.67 -10.31 0.33
C PHE A 3 23.95 -9.42 1.57
N GLY A 4 25.17 -9.47 2.12
CA GLY A 4 25.55 -8.98 3.46
C GLY A 4 25.76 -7.48 3.56
N GLY A 5 24.93 -6.71 2.87
CA GLY A 5 24.91 -5.25 2.90
C GLY A 5 23.53 -4.65 2.64
N ILE A 6 22.57 -5.44 2.13
CA ILE A 6 21.18 -5.01 1.94
C ILE A 6 20.35 -5.58 3.09
N GLY A 7 20.54 -5.02 4.27
CA GLY A 7 19.72 -5.36 5.43
C GLY A 7 18.32 -4.75 5.32
N PRO A 8 17.35 -5.23 6.12
CA PRO A 8 16.03 -4.61 6.20
C PRO A 8 16.08 -3.09 6.46
N GLY A 9 17.09 -2.62 7.20
CA GLY A 9 17.29 -1.19 7.48
C GLY A 9 17.65 -0.34 6.25
N SER A 10 18.47 -0.84 5.32
CA SER A 10 18.80 -0.09 4.10
C SER A 10 17.60 0.01 3.14
N LEU A 11 16.73 -1.01 3.12
CA LEU A 11 15.50 -0.98 2.33
C LEU A 11 14.52 0.08 2.84
N ILE A 12 14.40 0.25 4.16
CA ILE A 12 13.57 1.30 4.75
C ILE A 12 14.10 2.69 4.38
N LEU A 13 15.41 2.92 4.45
CA LEU A 13 16.00 4.21 4.10
C LEU A 13 15.72 4.58 2.63
N ILE A 14 15.88 3.62 1.71
CA ILE A 14 15.56 3.82 0.28
C ILE A 14 14.07 4.11 0.09
N LEU A 15 13.19 3.38 0.78
CA LEU A 15 11.74 3.60 0.71
C LEU A 15 11.36 5.03 1.13
N VAL A 16 11.97 5.53 2.20
CA VAL A 16 11.74 6.91 2.67
C VAL A 16 12.14 7.93 1.60
N ILE A 17 13.31 7.76 0.98
CA ILE A 17 13.77 8.65 -0.09
C ILE A 17 12.80 8.62 -1.28
N VAL A 18 12.35 7.43 -1.70
CA VAL A 18 11.38 7.28 -2.79
C VAL A 18 10.06 8.00 -2.46
N ILE A 19 9.55 7.86 -1.23
CA ILE A 19 8.34 8.55 -0.79
C ILE A 19 8.53 10.08 -0.83
N LEU A 20 9.69 10.59 -0.44
CA LEU A 20 9.97 12.03 -0.49
C LEU A 20 10.07 12.58 -1.92
N LEU A 21 10.65 11.81 -2.85
CA LEU A 21 10.79 12.22 -4.25
C LEU A 21 9.45 12.21 -5.01
N PHE A 22 8.67 11.15 -4.83
CA PHE A 22 7.43 10.94 -5.59
C PHE A 22 6.18 11.43 -4.85
N GLY A 23 6.27 11.62 -3.53
CA GLY A 23 5.14 11.91 -2.66
C GLY A 23 4.27 10.67 -2.38
N THR A 24 3.60 10.66 -1.23
CA THR A 24 2.68 9.57 -0.83
C THR A 24 1.46 9.45 -1.74
N LYS A 25 1.01 10.55 -2.36
CA LYS A 25 -0.17 10.58 -3.24
C LYS A 25 0.04 9.79 -4.53
N LYS A 26 1.18 9.94 -5.19
CA LYS A 26 1.55 9.16 -6.39
C LYS A 26 1.76 7.69 -6.03
N LEU A 27 2.47 7.42 -4.93
CA LEU A 27 2.72 6.06 -4.45
C LEU A 27 1.43 5.33 -4.06
N ARG A 28 0.46 6.01 -3.45
CA ARG A 28 -0.86 5.43 -3.12
C ARG A 28 -1.68 5.11 -4.37
N ASN A 29 -1.67 6.02 -5.35
CA ASN A 29 -2.41 5.82 -6.60
C ASN A 29 -1.86 4.62 -7.37
N VAL A 30 -0.55 4.57 -7.60
CA VAL A 30 0.12 3.46 -8.31
C VAL A 30 0.13 2.17 -7.47
N GLY A 31 0.30 2.29 -6.16
CA GLY A 31 0.31 1.16 -5.23
C GLY A 31 -1.07 0.49 -5.08
N GLY A 32 -2.16 1.24 -5.22
CA GLY A 32 -3.51 0.69 -5.26
C GLY A 32 -3.72 -0.23 -6.47
N ASP A 33 -3.33 0.24 -7.65
CA ASP A 33 -3.47 -0.51 -8.91
C ASP A 33 -2.60 -1.77 -8.92
N LEU A 34 -1.30 -1.61 -8.58
CA LEU A 34 -0.35 -2.73 -8.52
C LEU A 34 -0.70 -3.70 -7.37
N GLY A 35 -1.16 -3.18 -6.23
CA GLY A 35 -1.57 -3.97 -5.07
C GLY A 35 -2.80 -4.80 -5.36
N GLY A 36 -3.79 -4.24 -6.07
CA GLY A 36 -4.99 -4.97 -6.52
C GLY A 36 -4.65 -6.09 -7.49
N ALA A 37 -3.79 -5.82 -8.47
CA ALA A 37 -3.33 -6.85 -9.42
C ALA A 37 -2.56 -7.98 -8.72
N LEU A 38 -1.63 -7.63 -7.82
CA LEU A 38 -0.84 -8.61 -7.08
C LEU A 38 -1.68 -9.42 -6.07
N ARG A 39 -2.72 -8.81 -5.47
CA ARG A 39 -3.68 -9.48 -4.58
C ARG A 39 -4.45 -10.55 -5.33
N SER A 40 -4.96 -10.23 -6.52
CA SER A 40 -5.67 -11.19 -7.39
C SER A 40 -4.75 -12.29 -7.87
N PHE A 41 -3.52 -11.94 -8.28
CA PHE A 41 -2.50 -12.92 -8.68
C PHE A 41 -2.16 -13.89 -7.56
N ARG A 42 -1.92 -13.39 -6.34
CA ARG A 42 -1.67 -14.24 -5.17
C ARG A 42 -2.87 -15.10 -4.80
N LYS A 43 -4.09 -14.59 -4.98
CA LYS A 43 -5.32 -15.35 -4.76
C LYS A 43 -5.45 -16.49 -5.76
N SER A 44 -5.27 -16.24 -7.06
CA SER A 44 -5.34 -17.27 -8.10
C SER A 44 -4.22 -18.31 -7.99
N MET A 45 -3.02 -17.91 -7.57
CA MET A 45 -1.95 -18.86 -7.24
C MET A 45 -2.33 -19.77 -6.08
N LYS A 46 -2.92 -19.19 -5.02
CA LYS A 46 -3.34 -19.95 -3.85
C LYS A 46 -4.55 -20.86 -4.16
N GLU A 47 -5.50 -20.40 -4.97
CA GLU A 47 -6.59 -21.24 -5.50
C GLU A 47 -6.05 -22.39 -6.36
N GLY A 48 -5.06 -22.15 -7.22
CA GLY A 48 -4.43 -23.22 -8.02
C GLY A 48 -3.62 -24.23 -7.18
N GLU A 49 -3.07 -23.81 -6.04
CA GLU A 49 -2.44 -24.73 -5.06
C GLU A 49 -3.47 -25.46 -4.19
N ASP A 50 -4.57 -24.80 -3.81
CA ASP A 50 -5.67 -25.39 -3.04
C ASP A 50 -6.60 -26.25 -3.93
N GLU A 51 -6.66 -26.07 -5.24
CA GLU A 51 -7.39 -26.97 -6.17
C GLU A 51 -6.74 -28.37 -6.27
N ALA A 52 -5.51 -28.52 -5.78
CA ALA A 52 -4.88 -29.83 -5.52
C ALA A 52 -5.29 -30.46 -4.17
N LYS A 53 -6.03 -29.73 -3.30
CA LYS A 53 -6.56 -30.17 -2.00
C LYS A 53 -7.96 -29.59 -1.78
N GLY A 54 -8.96 -30.29 -2.29
CA GLY A 54 -10.34 -29.81 -2.45
C GLY A 54 -10.98 -29.00 -1.31
N GLU A 55 -11.88 -28.13 -1.79
CA GLU A 55 -13.06 -27.52 -1.18
C GLU A 55 -12.91 -26.28 -0.25
N ASP A 56 -13.67 -25.26 -0.64
CA ASP A 56 -14.19 -24.10 0.09
C ASP A 56 -13.24 -23.06 0.70
N THR A 57 -13.25 -21.85 0.11
CA THR A 57 -13.35 -20.62 0.91
C THR A 57 -14.09 -19.51 0.17
N ALA A 58 -15.36 -19.40 0.51
CA ALA A 58 -16.22 -18.26 0.21
C ALA A 58 -15.64 -16.93 0.72
N THR A 59 -15.95 -15.87 -0.03
CA THR A 59 -16.05 -14.46 0.43
C THR A 59 -14.76 -13.78 0.92
N LEU A 60 -14.43 -12.60 0.35
CA LEU A 60 -13.87 -11.41 1.04
C LEU A 60 -13.26 -10.45 0.00
N ALA A 61 -14.09 -9.56 -0.54
CA ALA A 61 -13.73 -8.17 -0.89
C ALA A 61 -14.98 -7.39 -1.36
N LYS A 62 -16.05 -7.41 -0.57
CA LYS A 62 -16.97 -6.27 -0.52
C LYS A 62 -16.68 -5.56 0.79
N LYS A 63 -15.76 -4.60 0.74
CA LYS A 63 -15.63 -3.56 1.77
C LYS A 63 -15.03 -2.32 1.14
N ASP A 64 -15.96 -1.46 0.75
CA ASP A 64 -15.92 -0.02 0.92
C ASP A 64 -14.72 0.73 0.35
N SER A 65 -14.99 1.35 -0.78
CA SER A 65 -14.53 2.69 -1.14
C SER A 65 -14.95 3.74 -0.10
N ASP A 66 -14.64 3.53 1.18
CA ASP A 66 -14.64 4.62 2.14
C ASP A 66 -13.39 5.44 1.86
N ALA A 67 -13.64 6.57 1.21
CA ALA A 67 -12.73 7.69 1.15
C ALA A 67 -12.19 7.94 2.56
N ILE A 68 -10.94 7.59 2.78
CA ILE A 68 -10.14 8.23 3.81
C ILE A 68 -9.87 9.63 3.27
N ASP A 69 -10.87 10.51 3.41
CA ASP A 69 -10.69 11.94 3.40
C ASP A 69 -9.72 12.22 4.54
N ALA A 70 -8.44 12.30 4.18
CA ALA A 70 -7.45 12.94 5.00
C ALA A 70 -7.83 14.43 4.98
N GLU A 71 -8.68 14.80 5.93
CA GLU A 71 -8.92 16.18 6.32
C GLU A 71 -7.54 16.78 6.65
N VAL A 72 -7.00 17.50 5.66
CA VAL A 72 -5.91 18.44 5.88
C VAL A 72 -6.54 19.58 6.66
N VAL A 73 -6.46 19.47 7.98
CA VAL A 73 -6.61 20.60 8.88
C VAL A 73 -5.41 21.51 8.62
N GLU A 74 -5.58 22.47 7.71
CA GLU A 74 -4.76 23.67 7.65
C GLU A 74 -5.27 24.64 8.73
N GLU A 75 -4.73 24.53 9.94
CA GLU A 75 -4.58 25.63 10.90
C GLU A 75 -3.07 25.92 10.99
N GLU A 76 -2.54 27.14 11.10
CA GLU A 76 -3.07 28.48 11.36
C GLU A 76 -1.92 29.47 11.07
N LYS A 77 -2.23 30.74 10.75
CA LYS A 77 -1.56 31.98 11.20
C LYS A 77 -1.99 33.15 10.30
N GLU A 78 -2.18 34.40 10.71
CA GLU A 78 -2.36 35.14 11.97
C GLU A 78 -2.45 36.62 11.52
N LYS A 79 -3.13 37.46 12.31
CA LYS A 79 -3.12 38.95 12.33
C LYS A 79 -4.04 39.63 11.31
N ASP A 80 -4.72 40.73 11.63
CA ASP A 80 -4.53 41.69 12.71
C ASP A 80 -5.85 42.42 12.98
N LYS A 81 -5.99 42.92 14.21
CA LYS A 81 -7.12 43.70 14.70
C LYS A 81 -7.21 45.06 14.01
N GLY A 82 -8.44 45.52 13.77
CA GLY A 82 -8.80 46.90 13.45
C GLY A 82 -10.30 47.09 13.50
#